data_AF-A0AA43EXU1-F1
#
_entry.id   AF-A0AA43EXU1-F1
#
_cell.length_a   1.000
_cell.length_b   1.000
_cell.length_c   1.000
_cell.angle_alpha   90.00
_cell.angle_beta   90.00
_cell.angle_gamma   90.00
#
_symmetry.space_group_name_H-M   'P 1'
#
loop_
_entity.id
_entity.type
_entity.pdbx_description
1 polymer ?
#
loop_
_entity_poly.entity_id
_entity_poly.type
_entity_poly.pdbx_seq_one_letter_code
_entity_poly.pdbx_strand_id
1 'polypeptide(L)'
;MADSPFWMIWPGNAALSALTWFVIAMPFLYAARAPMHGLLRSLGQLAGGPLRLAARALLASANEMRERNRAVLLAQGREETGERLAREFERVAVLVKRDLEGYPALQRKLLDEITRVEEDYRKCGEVPPPPPDWVDAVAAIAKIKPNGNELVQRVLEEINRSIREIHDKTLAEYRRAYQSRHKILDGFMPFWRSLDKTLTQADRKMTSLAERASAIDAQMERYEAIVRKTDKAEHALTVSALTQFCISALVLAVAAGGALINFKLIALPMSEMVGAGDYLTASLRTSEVAALVIIFVEATMGLFLMETLRITHLFPRIHNLPELMRRRMMWASFVLLVILAGIEAALALMRDMLIADKQALLQSLAASQAPVADGWLGAIPTAGQMLLGFILPFALAFVAVPLESFINTARTVGGAALVILARAAAVLLRTAGNAIRQLCKLLITLYDVFIVLPLLAERWVKSARPGALRARRVDLEAGKPS
;
A
#
# COMPACT_ATOMS: atom_id res chain seq x y z
N MET A 1 -4.28 74.74 38.27
CA MET A 1 -5.54 74.02 38.05
C MET A 1 -5.18 72.60 37.68
N ALA A 2 -5.21 71.69 38.64
CA ALA A 2 -5.10 70.26 38.36
C ALA A 2 -6.53 69.77 38.11
N ASP A 3 -6.81 69.31 36.90
CA ASP A 3 -8.11 68.74 36.52
C ASP A 3 -8.45 67.61 37.49
N SER A 4 -9.31 67.91 38.45
CA SER A 4 -9.87 66.90 39.35
C SER A 4 -10.78 66.07 38.47
N PRO A 5 -10.51 64.78 38.30
CA PRO A 5 -11.19 64.05 37.26
C PRO A 5 -12.65 63.85 37.70
N PHE A 6 -13.60 64.05 36.77
CA PHE A 6 -15.06 64.20 36.92
C PHE A 6 -15.79 63.18 37.83
N TRP A 7 -15.12 62.11 38.25
CA TRP A 7 -15.61 60.99 39.05
C TRP A 7 -15.29 61.13 40.56
N MET A 8 -14.43 62.07 40.96
CA MET A 8 -14.09 62.33 42.35
C MET A 8 -15.12 63.28 43.02
N ILE A 9 -16.10 62.70 43.71
CA ILE A 9 -17.06 63.44 44.56
C ILE A 9 -16.33 64.10 45.75
N TRP A 10 -15.26 63.47 46.25
CA TRP A 10 -14.41 63.98 47.32
C TRP A 10 -12.97 64.22 46.79
N PRO A 11 -12.56 65.48 46.59
CA PRO A 11 -11.21 65.79 46.11
C PRO A 11 -10.17 65.38 47.17
N GLY A 12 -9.21 64.55 46.76
CA GLY A 12 -8.11 64.07 47.62
C GLY A 12 -8.28 62.68 48.23
N ASN A 13 -9.45 62.03 48.12
CA ASN A 13 -9.62 60.64 48.58
C ASN A 13 -10.43 59.79 47.58
N ALA A 14 -9.70 59.08 46.73
CA ALA A 14 -10.27 58.21 45.69
C ALA A 14 -11.11 57.06 46.27
N ALA A 15 -10.75 56.54 47.44
CA ALA A 15 -11.46 55.43 48.07
C ALA A 15 -12.86 55.83 48.56
N LEU A 16 -13.00 57.02 49.17
CA LEU A 16 -14.30 57.54 49.62
C LEU A 16 -15.23 57.90 48.46
N SER A 17 -14.67 58.44 47.37
CA SER A 17 -15.43 58.71 46.15
C SER A 17 -15.93 57.42 45.49
N ALA A 18 -15.11 56.36 45.44
CA ALA A 18 -15.53 55.06 44.91
C ALA A 18 -16.62 54.40 45.79
N LEU A 19 -16.51 54.51 47.12
CA LEU A 19 -17.47 53.94 48.06
C LEU A 19 -18.83 54.65 48.00
N THR A 20 -18.85 55.98 47.86
CA THR A 20 -20.09 56.75 47.69
C THR A 20 -20.81 56.39 46.38
N TRP A 21 -20.09 56.28 45.26
CA TRP A 21 -20.66 55.78 44.01
C TRP A 21 -21.19 54.35 44.12
N PHE A 22 -20.49 53.46 44.82
CA PHE A 22 -20.93 52.08 45.05
C PHE A 22 -22.26 52.02 45.83
N VAL A 23 -22.40 52.85 46.88
CA VAL A 23 -23.64 52.94 47.67
C VAL A 23 -24.81 53.51 46.84
N ILE A 24 -24.55 54.52 46.01
CA ILE A 24 -25.58 55.08 45.11
C ILE A 24 -26.00 54.07 44.03
N ALA A 25 -25.06 53.30 43.48
CA ALA A 25 -25.34 52.32 42.43
C ALA A 25 -26.11 51.08 42.95
N MET A 26 -25.95 50.73 44.23
CA MET A 26 -26.55 49.54 44.86
C MET A 26 -28.07 49.38 44.67
N PRO A 27 -28.93 50.37 44.97
CA PRO A 27 -30.38 50.24 44.79
C PRO A 27 -30.78 50.06 43.32
N PHE A 28 -30.08 50.70 42.38
CA PHE A 28 -30.30 50.51 40.94
C PHE A 28 -29.94 49.09 40.50
N LEU A 29 -28.79 48.57 40.97
CA LEU A 29 -28.37 47.19 40.71
C LEU A 29 -29.37 46.19 41.31
N TYR A 30 -29.88 46.43 42.51
CA TYR A 30 -30.88 45.56 43.13
C TYR A 30 -32.21 45.55 42.34
N ALA A 31 -32.71 46.71 41.92
CA ALA A 31 -33.92 46.81 41.10
C ALA A 31 -33.75 46.12 39.72
N ALA A 32 -32.56 46.19 39.14
CA ALA A 32 -32.23 45.57 37.87
C ALA A 32 -31.99 44.05 37.94
N ARG A 33 -32.09 43.42 39.12
CA ARG A 33 -31.77 42.01 39.30
C ARG A 33 -32.59 41.06 38.43
N ALA A 34 -33.92 41.19 38.48
CA ALA A 34 -34.82 40.35 37.69
C ALA A 34 -34.60 40.48 36.17
N PRO A 35 -34.54 41.70 35.58
CA PRO A 35 -34.26 41.83 34.16
C PRO A 35 -32.83 41.38 33.79
N MET A 36 -31.83 41.59 34.66
CA MET A 36 -30.46 41.15 34.38
C MET A 36 -30.31 39.62 34.40
N HIS A 37 -30.96 38.93 35.35
CA HIS A 37 -31.04 37.47 35.34
C HIS A 37 -31.74 36.95 34.08
N GLY A 38 -32.82 37.61 33.65
CA GLY A 38 -33.52 37.31 32.40
C GLY A 38 -32.61 37.45 31.18
N LEU A 39 -31.88 38.57 31.06
CA LEU A 39 -30.92 38.84 29.99
C LEU A 39 -29.78 37.83 29.95
N LEU A 40 -29.15 37.52 31.09
CA LEU A 40 -28.04 36.55 31.12
C LEU A 40 -28.51 35.14 30.75
N ARG A 41 -29.72 34.75 31.16
CA ARG A 41 -30.31 33.45 30.77
C ARG A 41 -30.65 33.41 29.29
N SER A 42 -31.27 34.46 28.75
CA SER A 42 -31.62 34.52 27.33
C SER A 42 -30.38 34.57 26.44
N LEU A 43 -29.34 35.33 26.81
CA LEU A 43 -28.05 35.33 26.12
C LEU A 43 -27.39 33.95 26.14
N GLY A 44 -27.39 33.27 27.29
CA GLY A 44 -26.86 31.91 27.39
C GLY A 44 -27.63 30.90 26.54
N GLN A 45 -28.94 31.07 26.37
CA GLN A 45 -29.77 30.24 25.49
C GLN A 45 -29.55 30.57 24.01
N LEU A 46 -29.50 31.85 23.65
CA LEU A 46 -29.29 32.32 22.28
C LEU A 46 -27.91 31.95 21.75
N ALA A 47 -26.86 32.06 22.58
CA ALA A 47 -25.51 31.68 22.19
C ALA A 47 -25.27 30.16 22.28
N GLY A 48 -25.77 29.50 23.34
CA GLY A 48 -25.54 28.07 23.57
C GLY A 48 -26.45 27.13 22.77
N GLY A 49 -27.65 27.57 22.39
CA GLY A 49 -28.65 26.77 21.67
C GLY A 49 -28.19 26.34 20.27
N PRO A 50 -27.84 27.29 19.37
CA PRO A 50 -27.37 27.00 18.02
C PRO A 50 -26.14 26.09 17.99
N LEU A 51 -25.19 26.30 18.91
CA LEU A 51 -23.98 25.46 19.02
C LEU A 51 -24.32 23.99 19.27
N ARG A 52 -25.34 23.70 20.08
CA ARG A 52 -25.79 22.32 20.34
C ARG A 52 -26.54 21.72 19.15
N LEU A 53 -27.31 22.53 18.42
CA LEU A 53 -27.99 22.10 17.21
C LEU A 53 -26.96 21.78 16.12
N ALA A 54 -25.97 22.66 15.92
CA ALA A 54 -24.86 22.44 15.01
C ALA A 54 -24.06 21.17 15.38
N ALA A 55 -23.78 20.96 16.66
CA ALA A 55 -23.12 19.73 17.12
C ALA A 55 -23.91 18.45 16.78
N ARG A 56 -25.24 18.47 16.95
CA ARG A 56 -26.10 17.34 16.57
C ARG A 56 -26.13 17.12 15.06
N ALA A 57 -26.25 18.18 14.28
CA ALA A 57 -26.24 18.12 12.83
C ALA A 57 -24.91 17.56 12.29
N LEU A 58 -23.78 18.02 12.84
CA LEU A 58 -22.45 17.51 12.48
C LEU A 58 -22.27 16.03 12.87
N LEU A 59 -22.78 15.58 14.02
CA LEU A 59 -22.74 14.17 14.38
C LEU A 59 -23.57 13.29 13.43
N ALA A 60 -24.77 13.77 13.04
CA ALA A 60 -25.60 13.07 12.07
C ALA A 60 -24.90 12.98 10.71
N SER A 61 -24.37 14.10 10.21
CA SER A 61 -23.59 14.15 8.97
C SER A 61 -22.35 13.26 9.03
N ALA A 62 -21.64 13.21 10.16
CA ALA A 62 -20.46 12.36 10.31
C ALA A 62 -20.81 10.86 10.25
N ASN A 63 -21.98 10.47 10.75
CA ASN A 63 -22.45 9.09 10.67
C ASN A 63 -22.85 8.73 9.24
N GLU A 64 -23.58 9.61 8.54
CA GLU A 64 -23.93 9.42 7.13
C GLU A 64 -22.67 9.35 6.24
N MET A 65 -21.68 10.21 6.48
CA MET A 65 -20.39 10.16 5.80
C MET A 65 -19.64 8.85 6.07
N ARG A 66 -19.68 8.35 7.31
CA ARG A 66 -19.06 7.06 7.66
C ARG A 66 -19.69 5.91 6.87
N GLU A 67 -21.02 5.88 6.75
CA GLU A 67 -21.72 4.84 6.00
C GLU A 67 -21.40 4.90 4.50
N ARG A 68 -21.36 6.11 3.92
CA ARG A 68 -20.95 6.31 2.52
C ARG A 68 -19.50 5.88 2.29
N ASN A 69 -18.59 6.26 3.17
CA ASN A 69 -17.18 5.87 3.07
C ASN A 69 -17.01 4.35 3.19
N ARG A 70 -17.74 3.71 4.12
CA ARG A 70 -17.76 2.25 4.26
C ARG A 70 -18.26 1.58 2.98
N ALA A 71 -19.35 2.07 2.39
CA ALA A 71 -19.92 1.53 1.17
C ALA A 71 -18.94 1.61 -0.02
N VAL A 72 -18.28 2.78 -0.19
CA VAL A 72 -17.29 2.98 -1.25
C VAL A 72 -16.06 2.09 -1.04
N LEU A 73 -15.53 2.03 0.19
CA LEU A 73 -14.36 1.21 0.51
C LEU A 73 -14.60 -0.28 0.23
N LEU A 74 -15.76 -0.81 0.62
CA LEU A 74 -16.12 -2.20 0.37
C LEU A 74 -16.38 -2.47 -1.12
N ALA A 75 -16.98 -1.52 -1.83
CA ALA A 75 -17.18 -1.64 -3.28
C ALA A 75 -15.84 -1.69 -4.03
N GLN A 76 -14.93 -0.77 -3.72
CA GLN A 76 -13.59 -0.74 -4.30
C GLN A 76 -12.78 -1.98 -3.95
N GLY A 77 -12.76 -2.38 -2.67
CA GLY A 77 -12.07 -3.60 -2.23
C GLY A 77 -12.63 -4.86 -2.89
N ARG A 78 -13.94 -4.90 -3.17
CA ARG A 78 -14.58 -6.00 -3.90
C ARG A 78 -14.14 -6.05 -5.36
N GLU A 79 -14.06 -4.91 -6.03
CA GLU A 79 -13.62 -4.82 -7.43
C GLU A 79 -12.15 -5.25 -7.56
N GLU A 80 -11.25 -4.65 -6.77
CA GLU A 80 -9.81 -4.96 -6.80
C GLU A 80 -9.51 -6.43 -6.45
N THR A 81 -10.13 -6.95 -5.39
CA THR A 81 -9.94 -8.35 -4.98
C THR A 81 -10.59 -9.29 -6.00
N GLY A 82 -11.74 -8.90 -6.57
CA GLY A 82 -12.45 -9.68 -7.58
C GLY A 82 -11.67 -9.82 -8.88
N GLU A 83 -11.09 -8.73 -9.40
CA GLU A 83 -10.23 -8.77 -10.59
C GLU A 83 -8.96 -9.58 -10.36
N ARG A 84 -8.36 -9.46 -9.18
CA ARG A 84 -7.18 -10.26 -8.82
C ARG A 84 -7.52 -11.75 -8.77
N LEU A 85 -8.64 -12.10 -8.14
CA LEU A 85 -9.13 -13.47 -8.04
C LEU A 85 -9.49 -14.04 -9.42
N ALA A 86 -10.17 -13.27 -10.27
CA ALA A 86 -10.50 -13.67 -11.65
C ALA A 86 -9.24 -13.99 -12.47
N ARG A 87 -8.19 -13.15 -12.36
CA ARG A 87 -6.90 -13.39 -13.02
C ARG A 87 -6.16 -14.62 -12.47
N GLU A 88 -6.30 -14.95 -11.19
CA GLU A 88 -5.74 -16.19 -10.64
C GLU A 88 -6.52 -17.42 -11.15
N PHE A 89 -7.86 -17.34 -11.20
CA PHE A 89 -8.68 -18.41 -11.76
C PHE A 89 -8.36 -18.67 -13.24
N GLU A 90 -8.20 -17.64 -14.05
CA GLU A 90 -7.82 -17.80 -15.46
C GLU A 90 -6.42 -18.45 -15.59
N ARG A 91 -5.46 -18.00 -14.78
CA ARG A 91 -4.11 -18.60 -14.76
C ARG A 91 -4.12 -20.06 -14.34
N VAL A 92 -4.92 -20.43 -13.32
CA VAL A 92 -5.06 -21.82 -12.90
C VAL A 92 -5.82 -22.63 -13.95
N ALA A 93 -6.86 -22.09 -14.58
CA ALA A 93 -7.57 -22.76 -15.66
C ALA A 93 -6.65 -23.12 -16.82
N VAL A 94 -5.78 -22.19 -17.25
CA VAL A 94 -4.77 -22.45 -18.28
C VAL A 94 -3.78 -23.53 -17.85
N LEU A 95 -3.33 -23.49 -16.59
CA LEU A 95 -2.40 -24.48 -16.04
C LEU A 95 -3.03 -25.88 -15.96
N VAL A 96 -4.24 -25.98 -15.43
CA VAL A 96 -5.02 -27.22 -15.34
C VAL A 96 -5.27 -27.77 -16.73
N LYS A 97 -5.68 -26.95 -17.69
CA LYS A 97 -5.87 -27.38 -19.08
C LYS A 97 -4.59 -27.97 -19.67
N ARG A 98 -3.46 -27.25 -19.54
CA ARG A 98 -2.15 -27.71 -20.02
C ARG A 98 -1.70 -29.02 -19.35
N ASP A 99 -1.91 -29.16 -18.05
CA ASP A 99 -1.47 -30.33 -17.30
C ASP A 99 -2.40 -31.54 -17.51
N LEU A 100 -3.70 -31.32 -17.71
CA LEU A 100 -4.65 -32.36 -18.14
C LEU A 100 -4.38 -32.84 -19.57
N GLU A 101 -4.02 -31.95 -20.50
CA GLU A 101 -3.65 -32.33 -21.88
C GLU A 101 -2.41 -33.25 -21.92
N GLY A 102 -1.47 -33.06 -21.00
CA GLY A 102 -0.26 -33.89 -20.89
C GLY A 102 -0.49 -35.24 -20.20
N TYR A 103 -1.59 -35.40 -19.47
CA TYR A 103 -1.84 -36.59 -18.65
C TYR A 103 -2.08 -37.87 -19.48
N PRO A 104 -2.87 -37.87 -20.58
CA PRO A 104 -3.01 -39.04 -21.44
C PRO A 104 -1.68 -39.49 -22.06
N ALA A 105 -0.78 -38.57 -22.41
CA ALA A 105 0.54 -38.90 -22.94
C ALA A 105 1.43 -39.57 -21.88
N LEU A 106 1.38 -39.06 -20.63
CA LEU A 106 2.05 -39.69 -19.49
C LEU A 106 1.50 -41.10 -19.23
N GLN A 107 0.17 -41.25 -19.22
CA GLN A 107 -0.49 -42.54 -19.02
C GLN A 107 -0.12 -43.54 -20.12
N ARG A 108 -0.14 -43.12 -21.39
CA ARG A 108 0.22 -43.97 -22.53
C ARG A 108 1.68 -44.41 -22.45
N LYS A 109 2.58 -43.47 -22.16
CA LYS A 109 4.00 -43.79 -21.97
C LYS A 109 4.21 -44.77 -20.81
N LEU A 110 3.49 -44.61 -19.70
CA LEU A 110 3.54 -45.55 -18.58
C LEU A 110 3.08 -46.95 -18.99
N LEU A 111 1.97 -47.06 -19.74
CA LEU A 111 1.43 -48.33 -20.24
C LEU A 111 2.37 -49.02 -21.24
N ASP A 112 2.92 -48.27 -22.19
CA ASP A 112 3.88 -48.79 -23.17
C ASP A 112 5.13 -49.34 -22.47
N GLU A 113 5.63 -48.61 -21.47
CA GLU A 113 6.80 -48.98 -20.69
C GLU A 113 6.51 -50.19 -19.76
N ILE A 114 5.32 -50.30 -19.16
CA ILE A 114 4.90 -51.50 -18.41
C ILE A 114 4.84 -52.73 -19.31
N THR A 115 4.24 -52.60 -20.50
CA THR A 115 4.10 -53.71 -21.46
C THR A 115 5.47 -54.21 -21.90
N ARG A 116 6.42 -53.30 -22.12
CA ARG A 116 7.80 -53.63 -22.47
C ARG A 116 8.51 -54.42 -21.36
N VAL A 117 8.30 -54.03 -20.10
CA VAL A 117 8.85 -54.76 -18.95
C VAL A 117 8.28 -56.16 -18.85
N GLU A 118 6.97 -56.34 -19.03
CA GLU A 118 6.35 -57.67 -19.05
C GLU A 118 6.93 -58.55 -20.17
N GLU A 119 7.17 -57.98 -21.35
CA GLU A 119 7.74 -58.71 -22.49
C GLU A 119 9.19 -59.12 -22.24
N ASP A 120 10.01 -58.22 -21.70
CA ASP A 120 11.41 -58.46 -21.35
C ASP A 120 11.55 -59.44 -20.18
N TYR A 121 10.63 -59.38 -19.21
CA TYR A 121 10.52 -60.38 -18.14
C TYR A 121 10.16 -61.76 -18.70
N ARG A 122 9.20 -61.84 -19.62
CA ARG A 122 8.80 -63.10 -20.28
C ARG A 122 9.95 -63.71 -21.09
N LYS A 123 10.76 -62.89 -21.77
CA LYS A 123 11.99 -63.32 -22.49
C LYS A 123 13.08 -63.83 -21.55
N CYS A 124 13.09 -63.38 -20.30
CA CYS A 124 14.00 -63.85 -19.26
C CYS A 124 13.55 -65.16 -18.59
N GLY A 125 12.34 -65.69 -18.87
CA GLY A 125 11.88 -66.97 -18.34
C GLY A 125 12.80 -68.15 -18.71
N GLU A 126 12.99 -69.11 -17.81
CA GLU A 126 13.80 -70.31 -18.06
C GLU A 126 13.07 -71.28 -18.97
N VAL A 127 13.64 -71.54 -20.16
CA VAL A 127 13.42 -72.80 -20.85
C VAL A 127 14.53 -73.73 -20.34
N PRO A 128 14.20 -74.85 -19.65
CA PRO A 128 15.22 -75.78 -19.19
C PRO A 128 16.06 -76.23 -20.38
N PRO A 129 17.41 -76.23 -20.27
CA PRO A 129 18.22 -76.72 -21.37
C PRO A 129 17.79 -78.16 -21.70
N PRO A 130 17.67 -78.53 -22.99
CA PRO A 130 17.37 -79.90 -23.36
C PRO A 130 18.42 -80.84 -22.73
N PRO A 131 18.05 -82.10 -22.41
CA PRO A 131 18.98 -83.05 -21.81
C PRO A 131 20.22 -83.16 -22.72
N PRO A 132 21.43 -83.10 -22.15
CA PRO A 132 22.62 -82.94 -22.95
C PRO A 132 22.93 -84.20 -23.78
N ASP A 133 23.30 -84.01 -25.04
CA ASP A 133 23.52 -85.07 -26.05
C ASP A 133 24.56 -86.14 -25.66
N TRP A 134 25.41 -85.88 -24.64
CA TRP A 134 26.30 -86.92 -24.11
C TRP A 134 25.56 -88.06 -23.43
N VAL A 135 24.31 -87.86 -23.00
CA VAL A 135 23.45 -88.92 -22.46
C VAL A 135 23.24 -90.01 -23.53
N ASP A 136 23.06 -89.61 -24.79
CA ASP A 136 22.93 -90.54 -25.91
C ASP A 136 24.26 -91.17 -26.29
N ALA A 137 25.37 -90.41 -26.23
CA ALA A 137 26.72 -90.93 -26.44
C ALA A 137 27.11 -91.98 -25.37
N VAL A 138 26.76 -91.74 -24.10
CA VAL A 138 26.98 -92.68 -22.99
C VAL A 138 26.06 -93.90 -23.11
N ALA A 139 24.80 -93.70 -23.50
CA ALA A 139 23.85 -94.79 -23.77
C ALA A 139 24.29 -95.67 -24.96
N ALA A 140 25.01 -95.12 -25.94
CA ALA A 140 25.57 -95.86 -27.05
C ALA A 140 26.74 -96.77 -26.62
N ILE A 141 27.59 -96.33 -25.69
CA ILE A 141 28.72 -97.12 -25.15
C ILE A 141 28.26 -98.27 -24.28
N ALA A 142 27.24 -98.04 -23.45
CA ALA A 142 26.67 -99.07 -22.60
C ALA A 142 26.18 -100.30 -23.40
N LYS A 143 25.99 -100.15 -24.72
CA LYS A 143 25.62 -101.22 -25.65
C LYS A 143 26.82 -101.96 -26.28
N ILE A 144 28.06 -101.51 -26.11
CA ILE A 144 29.26 -102.12 -26.71
C ILE A 144 29.88 -103.15 -25.73
N LYS A 145 30.13 -104.39 -26.19
CA LYS A 145 30.74 -105.48 -25.37
C LYS A 145 32.26 -105.25 -25.17
N PRO A 146 32.82 -105.51 -23.97
CA PRO A 146 34.24 -105.28 -23.68
C PRO A 146 35.11 -106.41 -24.24
N ASN A 147 35.61 -106.27 -25.47
CA ASN A 147 36.71 -107.09 -25.97
C ASN A 147 37.94 -106.19 -26.12
N GLY A 148 38.97 -106.45 -25.31
CA GLY A 148 40.19 -105.65 -25.25
C GLY A 148 40.86 -105.53 -26.62
N ASN A 149 40.89 -104.31 -27.15
CA ASN A 149 41.71 -103.89 -28.29
C ASN A 149 41.58 -102.38 -28.46
N GLU A 150 42.54 -101.80 -29.16
CA GLU A 150 42.71 -100.40 -29.58
C GLU A 150 41.40 -99.65 -29.96
N LEU A 151 40.37 -100.37 -30.42
CA LEU A 151 39.02 -99.85 -30.66
C LEU A 151 38.36 -99.23 -29.41
N VAL A 152 38.47 -99.85 -28.23
CA VAL A 152 37.90 -99.31 -26.98
C VAL A 152 38.62 -98.02 -26.58
N GLN A 153 39.94 -97.97 -26.79
CA GLN A 153 40.75 -96.78 -26.52
C GLN A 153 40.42 -95.63 -27.49
N ARG A 154 40.32 -95.91 -28.80
CA ARG A 154 39.89 -94.92 -29.81
C ARG A 154 38.46 -94.45 -29.57
N VAL A 155 37.54 -95.34 -29.17
CA VAL A 155 36.17 -94.98 -28.83
C VAL A 155 36.13 -94.10 -27.58
N LEU A 156 36.82 -94.46 -26.50
CA LEU A 156 36.97 -93.63 -25.29
C LEU A 156 37.59 -92.26 -25.60
N GLU A 157 38.54 -92.21 -26.52
CA GLU A 157 39.16 -90.96 -26.97
C GLU A 157 38.19 -90.10 -27.80
N GLU A 158 37.39 -90.71 -28.67
CA GLU A 158 36.32 -90.06 -29.43
C GLU A 158 35.19 -89.55 -28.51
N ILE A 159 34.86 -90.28 -27.44
CA ILE A 159 33.91 -89.87 -26.42
C ILE A 159 34.45 -88.71 -25.60
N ASN A 160 35.70 -88.78 -25.14
CA ASN A 160 36.33 -87.67 -24.43
C ASN A 160 36.39 -86.42 -25.32
N ARG A 161 36.64 -86.58 -26.63
CA ARG A 161 36.59 -85.48 -27.62
C ARG A 161 35.17 -84.94 -27.78
N SER A 162 34.18 -85.79 -28.00
CA SER A 162 32.77 -85.42 -28.17
C SER A 162 32.19 -84.76 -26.90
N ILE A 163 32.50 -85.29 -25.71
CA ILE A 163 32.12 -84.69 -24.42
C ILE A 163 32.73 -83.31 -24.27
N ARG A 164 34.02 -83.12 -24.61
CA ARG A 164 34.67 -81.80 -24.56
C ARG A 164 34.06 -80.81 -25.55
N GLU A 165 33.84 -81.23 -26.80
CA GLU A 165 33.22 -80.39 -27.83
C GLU A 165 31.78 -79.99 -27.48
N ILE A 166 30.96 -80.94 -26.99
CA ILE A 166 29.59 -80.68 -26.54
C ILE A 166 29.59 -79.83 -25.26
N HIS A 167 30.49 -80.09 -24.32
CA HIS A 167 30.63 -79.29 -23.11
C HIS A 167 30.99 -77.85 -23.47
N ASP A 168 31.98 -77.63 -24.33
CA ASP A 168 32.36 -76.29 -24.80
C ASP A 168 31.22 -75.60 -25.54
N LYS A 169 30.46 -76.32 -26.38
CA LYS A 169 29.29 -75.79 -27.08
C LYS A 169 28.15 -75.42 -26.13
N THR A 170 27.82 -76.30 -25.18
CA THR A 170 26.78 -76.07 -24.16
C THR A 170 27.16 -74.91 -23.27
N LEU A 171 28.43 -74.84 -22.86
CA LEU A 171 28.94 -73.76 -22.00
C LEU A 171 28.98 -72.43 -22.75
N ALA A 172 29.23 -72.44 -24.07
CA ALA A 172 29.11 -71.26 -24.93
C ALA A 172 27.65 -70.81 -25.12
N GLU A 173 26.71 -71.73 -25.31
CA GLU A 173 25.27 -71.43 -25.38
C GLU A 173 24.73 -70.90 -24.05
N TYR A 174 25.15 -71.50 -22.94
CA TYR A 174 24.82 -71.05 -21.58
C TYR A 174 25.38 -69.65 -21.30
N ARG A 175 26.64 -69.38 -21.67
CA ARG A 175 27.25 -68.04 -21.58
C ARG A 175 26.50 -67.02 -22.42
N ARG A 176 26.10 -67.35 -23.66
CA ARG A 176 25.31 -66.47 -24.53
C ARG A 176 23.92 -66.19 -23.95
N ALA A 177 23.25 -67.19 -23.40
CA ALA A 177 21.95 -67.04 -22.73
C ALA A 177 22.08 -66.12 -21.50
N TYR A 178 23.08 -66.34 -20.64
CA TYR A 178 23.35 -65.46 -19.50
C TYR A 178 23.70 -64.03 -19.93
N GLN A 179 24.53 -63.87 -20.96
CA GLN A 179 24.89 -62.54 -21.46
C GLN A 179 23.67 -61.81 -22.04
N SER A 180 22.77 -62.52 -22.72
CA SER A 180 21.52 -61.95 -23.23
C SER A 180 20.58 -61.50 -22.10
N ARG A 181 20.42 -62.33 -21.05
CA ARG A 181 19.64 -61.98 -19.85
C ARG A 181 20.23 -60.82 -19.09
N HIS A 182 21.55 -60.82 -18.88
CA HIS A 182 22.23 -59.73 -18.18
C HIS A 182 22.12 -58.42 -18.96
N LYS A 183 22.15 -58.47 -20.30
CA LYS A 183 21.92 -57.31 -21.17
C LYS A 183 20.48 -56.79 -21.09
N ILE A 184 19.48 -57.67 -20.97
CA ILE A 184 18.08 -57.27 -20.71
C ILE A 184 17.95 -56.64 -19.33
N LEU A 185 18.54 -57.26 -18.29
CA LEU A 185 18.54 -56.74 -16.92
C LEU A 185 19.22 -55.36 -16.81
N ASP A 186 20.34 -55.16 -17.49
CA ASP A 186 21.05 -53.87 -17.57
C ASP A 186 20.17 -52.80 -18.25
N GLY A 187 19.32 -53.21 -19.20
CA GLY A 187 18.31 -52.38 -19.84
C GLY A 187 17.20 -51.86 -18.91
N PHE A 188 16.95 -52.49 -17.75
CA PHE A 188 15.93 -52.02 -16.79
C PHE A 188 16.37 -50.82 -15.96
N MET A 189 17.67 -50.61 -15.76
CA MET A 189 18.16 -49.49 -14.94
C MET A 189 17.78 -48.11 -15.51
N PRO A 190 17.98 -47.82 -16.81
CA PRO A 190 17.53 -46.56 -17.41
C PRO A 190 15.99 -46.44 -17.44
N PHE A 191 15.25 -47.55 -17.53
CA PHE A 191 13.78 -47.56 -17.42
C PHE A 191 13.32 -47.02 -16.06
N TRP A 192 13.84 -47.58 -14.95
CA TRP A 192 13.44 -47.16 -13.61
C TRP A 192 13.74 -45.67 -13.37
N ARG A 193 14.88 -45.18 -13.89
CA ARG A 193 15.22 -43.74 -13.85
C ARG A 193 14.25 -42.87 -14.66
N SER A 194 13.80 -43.34 -15.82
CA SER A 194 12.82 -42.62 -16.65
C SER A 194 11.45 -42.53 -15.98
N LEU A 195 11.01 -43.64 -15.38
CA LEU A 195 9.72 -43.73 -14.69
C LEU A 195 9.72 -42.89 -13.40
N ASP A 196 10.79 -42.96 -12.61
CA ASP A 196 11.02 -42.10 -11.43
C ASP A 196 10.97 -40.61 -11.80
N LYS A 197 11.68 -40.22 -12.87
CA LYS A 197 11.67 -38.83 -13.37
C LYS A 197 10.26 -38.39 -13.79
N THR A 198 9.51 -39.27 -14.43
CA THR A 198 8.16 -38.99 -14.93
C THR A 198 7.15 -38.85 -13.79
N LEU A 199 7.19 -39.76 -12.81
CA LEU A 199 6.37 -39.67 -11.60
C LEU A 199 6.72 -38.44 -10.76
N THR A 200 8.01 -38.15 -10.59
CA THR A 200 8.46 -36.94 -9.87
C THR A 200 7.97 -35.67 -10.55
N GLN A 201 7.92 -35.62 -11.90
CA GLN A 201 7.36 -34.49 -12.62
C GLN A 201 5.84 -34.35 -12.41
N ALA A 202 5.10 -35.46 -12.41
CA ALA A 202 3.67 -35.45 -12.13
C ALA A 202 3.37 -34.99 -10.69
N ASP A 203 4.13 -35.51 -9.71
CA ASP A 203 4.04 -35.14 -8.30
C ASP A 203 4.29 -33.64 -8.07
N ARG A 204 5.35 -33.08 -8.68
CA ARG A 204 5.63 -31.64 -8.63
C ARG A 204 4.50 -30.80 -9.22
N LYS A 205 3.94 -31.21 -10.36
CA LYS A 205 2.81 -30.52 -10.98
C LYS A 205 1.59 -30.55 -10.08
N MET A 206 1.26 -31.72 -9.52
CA MET A 206 0.12 -31.89 -8.61
C MET A 206 0.27 -31.09 -7.32
N THR A 207 1.47 -31.10 -6.73
CA THR A 207 1.80 -30.28 -5.54
C THR A 207 1.67 -28.79 -5.84
N SER A 208 2.20 -28.33 -6.98
CA SER A 208 2.08 -26.93 -7.39
C SER A 208 0.63 -26.50 -7.65
N LEU A 209 -0.22 -27.40 -8.13
CA LEU A 209 -1.64 -27.14 -8.31
C LEU A 209 -2.36 -27.07 -6.97
N ALA A 210 -2.02 -27.94 -6.02
CA ALA A 210 -2.57 -27.92 -4.66
C ALA A 210 -2.20 -26.64 -3.90
N GLU A 211 -0.94 -26.19 -3.98
CA GLU A 211 -0.49 -24.91 -3.41
C GLU A 211 -1.21 -23.71 -4.01
N ARG A 212 -1.47 -23.73 -5.33
CA ARG A 212 -2.24 -22.67 -5.99
C ARG A 212 -3.71 -22.68 -5.60
N ALA A 213 -4.31 -23.86 -5.45
CA ALA A 213 -5.69 -24.00 -4.99
C ALA A 213 -5.85 -23.43 -3.57
N SER A 214 -4.93 -23.74 -2.64
CA SER A 214 -4.97 -23.18 -1.28
C SER A 214 -4.76 -21.67 -1.25
N ALA A 215 -3.91 -21.13 -2.13
CA ALA A 215 -3.74 -19.68 -2.28
C ALA A 215 -5.01 -19.01 -2.81
N ILE A 216 -5.73 -19.65 -3.74
CA ILE A 216 -7.03 -19.17 -4.23
C ILE A 216 -8.09 -19.23 -3.12
N ASP A 217 -8.14 -20.30 -2.34
CA ASP A 217 -9.08 -20.42 -1.22
C ASP A 217 -8.88 -19.28 -0.21
N ALA A 218 -7.63 -18.96 0.14
CA ALA A 218 -7.32 -17.82 1.00
C ALA A 218 -7.74 -16.46 0.41
N GLN A 219 -7.65 -16.29 -0.93
CA GLN A 219 -8.14 -15.09 -1.61
C GLN A 219 -9.67 -15.05 -1.67
N MET A 220 -10.31 -16.20 -1.86
CA MET A 220 -11.76 -16.36 -1.88
C MET A 220 -12.36 -16.06 -0.51
N GLU A 221 -11.72 -16.50 0.58
CA GLU A 221 -12.14 -16.19 1.94
C GLU A 221 -12.11 -14.67 2.20
N ARG A 222 -11.05 -13.98 1.76
CA ARG A 222 -10.98 -12.51 1.84
C ARG A 222 -12.07 -11.85 1.01
N TYR A 223 -12.29 -12.30 -0.21
CA TYR A 223 -13.35 -11.80 -1.08
C TYR A 223 -14.74 -11.97 -0.43
N GLU A 224 -15.01 -13.15 0.12
CA GLU A 224 -16.25 -13.45 0.82
C GLU A 224 -16.43 -12.56 2.06
N ALA A 225 -15.37 -12.32 2.84
CA ALA A 225 -15.42 -11.44 4.00
C ALA A 225 -15.77 -9.98 3.62
N ILE A 226 -15.32 -9.52 2.45
CA ILE A 226 -15.67 -8.21 1.88
C ILE A 226 -17.14 -8.20 1.41
N VAL A 227 -17.59 -9.24 0.70
CA VAL A 227 -18.98 -9.38 0.23
C VAL A 227 -19.96 -9.44 1.41
N ARG A 228 -19.61 -10.15 2.48
CA ARG A 228 -20.36 -10.22 3.75
C ARG A 228 -20.28 -8.92 4.58
N LYS A 229 -19.53 -7.91 4.13
CA LYS A 229 -19.34 -6.60 4.79
C LYS A 229 -18.87 -6.70 6.25
N THR A 230 -18.06 -7.70 6.55
CA THR A 230 -17.58 -7.96 7.92
C THR A 230 -16.73 -6.79 8.44
N ASP A 231 -16.83 -6.50 9.74
CA ASP A 231 -16.05 -5.41 10.35
C ASP A 231 -14.54 -5.65 10.29
N LYS A 232 -14.11 -6.94 10.31
CA LYS A 232 -12.71 -7.32 10.10
C LYS A 232 -12.21 -6.94 8.70
N ALA A 233 -13.02 -7.19 7.66
CA ALA A 233 -12.65 -6.83 6.28
C ALA A 233 -12.60 -5.31 6.10
N GLU A 234 -13.55 -4.57 6.66
CA GLU A 234 -13.50 -3.09 6.68
C GLU A 234 -12.21 -2.60 7.35
N HIS A 235 -11.90 -3.10 8.55
CA HIS A 235 -10.70 -2.68 9.27
C HIS A 235 -9.42 -3.01 8.48
N ALA A 236 -9.30 -4.23 7.95
CA ALA A 236 -8.16 -4.63 7.13
C ALA A 236 -7.98 -3.73 5.89
N LEU A 237 -9.08 -3.41 5.18
CA LEU A 237 -9.04 -2.49 4.03
C LEU A 237 -8.65 -1.07 4.44
N THR A 238 -9.16 -0.56 5.56
CA THR A 238 -8.78 0.79 6.05
C THR A 238 -7.31 0.87 6.44
N VAL A 239 -6.77 -0.17 7.10
CA VAL A 239 -5.36 -0.24 7.47
C VAL A 239 -4.48 -0.36 6.23
N SER A 240 -4.87 -1.20 5.27
CA SER A 240 -4.17 -1.33 4.00
C SER A 240 -4.11 0.01 3.26
N ALA A 241 -5.25 0.69 3.12
CA ALA A 241 -5.32 2.02 2.49
C ALA A 241 -4.45 3.05 3.21
N LEU A 242 -4.43 3.05 4.55
CA LEU A 242 -3.58 3.94 5.34
C LEU A 242 -2.09 3.67 5.10
N THR A 243 -1.67 2.40 5.11
CA THR A 243 -0.26 2.05 4.86
C THR A 243 0.18 2.48 3.46
N GLN A 244 -0.64 2.23 2.43
CA GLN A 244 -0.35 2.64 1.06
C GLN A 244 -0.37 4.17 0.90
N PHE A 245 -1.27 4.88 1.60
CA PHE A 245 -1.25 6.34 1.67
C PHE A 245 0.05 6.88 2.25
N CYS A 246 0.52 6.32 3.38
CA CYS A 246 1.78 6.75 4.00
C CYS A 246 2.99 6.46 3.10
N ILE A 247 3.05 5.28 2.47
CA ILE A 247 4.14 4.92 1.55
C ILE A 247 4.14 5.85 0.34
N SER A 248 2.97 6.04 -0.30
CA SER A 248 2.86 6.92 -1.47
C SER A 248 3.14 8.38 -1.14
N ALA A 249 2.69 8.89 0.01
CA ALA A 249 2.99 10.23 0.49
C ALA A 249 4.49 10.44 0.76
N LEU A 250 5.17 9.44 1.35
CA LEU A 250 6.61 9.49 1.58
C LEU A 250 7.38 9.57 0.26
N VAL A 251 7.03 8.70 -0.71
CA VAL A 251 7.65 8.72 -2.04
C VAL A 251 7.36 10.04 -2.76
N LEU A 252 6.14 10.58 -2.65
CA LEU A 252 5.77 11.87 -3.22
C LEU A 252 6.54 13.03 -2.57
N ALA A 253 6.84 12.97 -1.27
CA ALA A 253 7.67 13.96 -0.60
C ALA A 253 9.12 13.94 -1.10
N VAL A 254 9.70 12.75 -1.32
CA VAL A 254 11.02 12.61 -1.94
C VAL A 254 11.01 13.16 -3.37
N ALA A 255 9.97 12.85 -4.15
CA ALA A 255 9.78 13.39 -5.49
C ALA A 255 9.66 14.92 -5.50
N ALA A 256 8.92 15.50 -4.56
CA ALA A 256 8.84 16.95 -4.40
C ALA A 256 10.20 17.57 -4.08
N GLY A 257 11.03 16.89 -3.27
CA GLY A 257 12.43 17.26 -3.06
C GLY A 257 13.25 17.25 -4.36
N GLY A 258 13.09 16.22 -5.19
CA GLY A 258 13.69 16.14 -6.53
C GLY A 258 13.23 17.29 -7.45
N ALA A 259 11.94 17.60 -7.47
CA ALA A 259 11.39 18.73 -8.24
C ALA A 259 11.91 20.09 -7.74
N LEU A 260 12.09 20.26 -6.43
CA LEU A 260 12.70 21.47 -5.85
C LEU A 260 14.17 21.62 -6.27
N ILE A 261 14.93 20.51 -6.31
CA ILE A 261 16.29 20.52 -6.86
C ILE A 261 16.26 20.92 -8.33
N ASN A 262 15.34 20.35 -9.14
CA ASN A 262 15.20 20.74 -10.54
C ASN A 262 14.91 22.23 -10.71
N PHE A 263 13.94 22.72 -9.94
CA PHE A 263 13.57 24.12 -9.93
C PHE A 263 14.76 25.04 -9.66
N LYS A 264 15.61 24.69 -8.69
CA LYS A 264 16.82 25.46 -8.39
C LYS A 264 17.90 25.33 -9.47
N LEU A 265 17.99 24.21 -10.17
CA LEU A 265 18.89 24.04 -11.31
C LEU A 265 18.48 24.96 -12.48
N ILE A 266 17.19 25.07 -12.75
CA ILE A 266 16.64 25.81 -13.89
C ILE A 266 16.50 27.31 -13.62
N ALA A 267 16.07 27.71 -12.42
CA ALA A 267 15.66 29.09 -12.16
C ALA A 267 16.79 30.14 -12.28
N LEU A 268 18.04 29.76 -11.98
CA LEU A 268 19.18 30.69 -12.04
C LEU A 268 19.55 31.07 -13.48
N PRO A 269 19.85 30.13 -14.40
CA PRO A 269 20.05 30.45 -15.82
C PRO A 269 18.88 31.23 -16.44
N MET A 270 17.65 30.83 -16.10
CA MET A 270 16.45 31.50 -16.61
C MET A 270 16.33 32.96 -16.15
N SER A 271 16.89 33.31 -14.98
CA SER A 271 16.91 34.71 -14.53
C SER A 271 17.83 35.58 -15.37
N GLU A 272 18.90 35.04 -15.95
CA GLU A 272 19.75 35.82 -16.85
C GLU A 272 19.16 35.90 -18.26
N MET A 273 18.48 34.84 -18.74
CA MET A 273 17.90 34.80 -20.09
C MET A 273 16.58 35.59 -20.22
N VAL A 274 15.73 35.55 -19.19
CA VAL A 274 14.39 36.15 -19.22
C VAL A 274 14.36 37.50 -18.49
N GLY A 275 15.45 37.88 -17.81
CA GLY A 275 15.60 39.15 -17.12
C GLY A 275 15.39 39.03 -15.60
N ALA A 276 16.47 39.20 -14.84
CA ALA A 276 16.48 38.99 -13.39
C ALA A 276 15.73 40.08 -12.60
N GLY A 277 15.51 41.23 -13.24
CA GLY A 277 14.81 42.38 -12.68
C GLY A 277 13.31 42.43 -12.97
N ASP A 278 12.80 41.56 -13.85
CA ASP A 278 11.39 41.57 -14.24
C ASP A 278 10.57 40.75 -13.25
N TYR A 279 9.80 41.47 -12.43
CA TYR A 279 8.83 40.90 -11.50
C TYR A 279 7.44 40.92 -12.12
N LEU A 280 6.81 39.76 -12.22
CA LEU A 280 5.42 39.64 -12.67
C LEU A 280 4.43 40.08 -11.58
N THR A 281 4.83 39.93 -10.31
CA THR A 281 4.07 40.35 -9.13
C THR A 281 5.06 40.82 -8.06
N ALA A 282 4.59 41.53 -7.04
CA ALA A 282 5.45 42.14 -6.00
C ALA A 282 6.45 41.17 -5.31
N SER A 283 6.22 39.86 -5.37
CA SER A 283 7.08 38.82 -4.80
C SER A 283 7.55 37.73 -5.76
N LEU A 284 7.08 37.68 -7.01
CA LEU A 284 7.37 36.57 -7.94
C LEU A 284 8.20 37.05 -9.14
N ARG A 285 9.38 36.46 -9.32
CA ARG A 285 10.26 36.75 -10.46
C ARG A 285 9.78 36.00 -11.71
N THR A 286 9.91 36.63 -12.87
CA THR A 286 9.54 36.01 -14.16
C THR A 286 10.30 34.69 -14.39
N SER A 287 11.56 34.62 -13.96
CA SER A 287 12.38 33.40 -14.06
C SER A 287 11.89 32.23 -13.21
N GLU A 288 11.32 32.50 -12.04
CA GLU A 288 10.74 31.47 -11.17
C GLU A 288 9.46 30.90 -11.79
N VAL A 289 8.63 31.77 -12.38
CA VAL A 289 7.43 31.33 -13.10
C VAL A 289 7.82 30.49 -14.31
N ALA A 290 8.81 30.91 -15.10
CA ALA A 290 9.26 30.17 -16.27
C ALA A 290 9.82 28.78 -15.91
N ALA A 291 10.63 28.68 -14.85
CA ALA A 291 11.13 27.40 -14.35
C ALA A 291 9.98 26.48 -13.89
N LEU A 292 8.99 27.01 -13.19
CA LEU A 292 7.82 26.26 -12.75
C LEU A 292 6.98 25.74 -13.94
N VAL A 293 6.82 26.56 -14.99
CA VAL A 293 6.11 26.17 -16.22
C VAL A 293 6.80 24.99 -16.91
N ILE A 294 8.14 25.01 -17.02
CA ILE A 294 8.88 23.88 -17.60
C ILE A 294 8.61 22.60 -16.80
N ILE A 295 8.77 22.64 -15.48
CA ILE A 295 8.53 21.49 -14.59
C ILE A 295 7.08 21.00 -14.68
N PHE A 296 6.10 21.89 -14.78
CA PHE A 296 4.69 21.48 -14.92
C PHE A 296 4.40 20.84 -16.28
N VAL A 297 4.94 21.38 -17.37
CA VAL A 297 4.80 20.76 -18.70
C VAL A 297 5.44 19.38 -18.68
N GLU A 298 6.63 19.27 -18.10
CA GLU A 298 7.39 18.03 -17.97
C GLU A 298 6.66 16.98 -17.12
N ALA A 299 6.18 17.34 -15.92
CA ALA A 299 5.36 16.49 -15.08
C ALA A 299 4.06 16.05 -15.78
N THR A 300 3.43 16.94 -16.55
CA THR A 300 2.23 16.63 -17.33
C THR A 300 2.53 15.64 -18.47
N MET A 301 3.64 15.83 -19.18
CA MET A 301 4.07 14.89 -20.22
C MET A 301 4.47 13.54 -19.65
N GLY A 302 5.13 13.52 -18.48
CA GLY A 302 5.45 12.31 -17.74
C GLY A 302 4.20 11.54 -17.33
N LEU A 303 3.19 12.24 -16.81
CA LEU A 303 1.89 11.67 -16.48
C LEU A 303 1.21 11.03 -17.70
N PHE A 304 1.18 11.72 -18.83
CA PHE A 304 0.62 11.17 -20.07
C PHE A 304 1.42 9.98 -20.60
N LEU A 305 2.74 9.99 -20.47
CA LEU A 305 3.59 8.85 -20.85
C LEU A 305 3.24 7.62 -20.02
N MET A 306 3.13 7.76 -18.69
CA MET A 306 2.79 6.65 -17.79
C MET A 306 1.36 6.12 -18.01
N GLU A 307 0.42 7.00 -18.32
CA GLU A 307 -0.96 6.61 -18.64
C GLU A 307 -1.05 5.87 -19.99
N THR A 308 -0.33 6.33 -21.02
CA THR A 308 -0.33 5.67 -22.34
C THR A 308 0.37 4.31 -22.33
N LEU A 309 1.32 4.11 -21.41
CA LEU A 309 1.98 2.84 -21.13
C LEU A 309 1.12 1.88 -20.28
N ARG A 310 -0.04 2.32 -19.77
CA ARG A 310 -0.91 1.56 -18.85
C ARG A 310 -0.21 1.15 -17.55
N ILE A 311 0.76 1.96 -17.12
CA ILE A 311 1.36 1.81 -15.79
C ILE A 311 0.43 2.47 -14.77
N THR A 312 -0.11 3.65 -15.11
CA THR A 312 -1.09 4.37 -14.29
C THR A 312 -2.48 4.37 -14.89
N HIS A 313 -3.52 4.52 -14.06
CA HIS A 313 -4.95 4.53 -14.45
C HIS A 313 -5.67 5.80 -13.96
N LEU A 314 -5.01 6.96 -14.05
CA LEU A 314 -5.57 8.23 -13.61
C LEU A 314 -6.63 8.77 -14.59
N PHE A 315 -6.56 8.41 -15.87
CA PHE A 315 -7.47 8.86 -16.91
C PHE A 315 -8.09 7.68 -17.67
N PRO A 316 -9.23 7.12 -17.18
CA PRO A 316 -9.89 5.98 -17.80
C PRO A 316 -10.23 6.17 -19.30
N ARG A 317 -10.39 7.42 -19.75
CA ARG A 317 -10.64 7.74 -21.17
C ARG A 317 -9.45 7.41 -22.07
N ILE A 318 -8.21 7.53 -21.59
CA ILE A 318 -6.99 7.25 -22.39
C ILE A 318 -6.85 5.75 -22.65
N HIS A 319 -7.33 4.92 -21.71
CA HIS A 319 -7.34 3.46 -21.85
C HIS A 319 -8.24 2.97 -22.99
N ASN A 320 -9.34 3.68 -23.25
CA ASN A 320 -10.32 3.34 -24.28
C ASN A 320 -9.98 3.91 -25.68
N LEU A 321 -8.84 4.59 -25.83
CA LEU A 321 -8.42 5.13 -27.12
C LEU A 321 -7.93 4.01 -28.06
N PRO A 322 -8.14 4.15 -29.39
CA PRO A 322 -7.61 3.21 -30.36
C PRO A 322 -6.08 3.16 -30.30
N GLU A 323 -5.51 1.97 -30.53
CA GLU A 323 -4.07 1.66 -30.39
C GLU A 323 -3.16 2.67 -31.10
N LEU A 324 -3.55 3.09 -32.31
CA LEU A 324 -2.79 4.04 -33.12
C LEU A 324 -2.66 5.41 -32.44
N MET A 325 -3.75 5.90 -31.85
CA MET A 325 -3.75 7.21 -31.20
C MET A 325 -2.97 7.16 -29.88
N ARG A 326 -3.10 6.06 -29.13
CA ARG A 326 -2.32 5.84 -27.90
C ARG A 326 -0.82 5.78 -28.18
N ARG A 327 -0.40 5.05 -29.21
CA ARG A 327 1.02 4.95 -29.61
C ARG A 327 1.57 6.29 -30.10
N ARG A 328 0.78 7.09 -30.84
CA ARG A 328 1.18 8.45 -31.25
C ARG A 328 1.36 9.36 -30.05
N MET A 329 0.43 9.33 -29.10
CA MET A 329 0.51 10.12 -27.87
C MET A 329 1.71 9.73 -27.02
N MET A 330 1.99 8.43 -26.88
CA MET A 330 3.18 7.91 -26.20
C MET A 330 4.48 8.47 -26.82
N TRP A 331 4.64 8.36 -28.14
CA TRP A 331 5.83 8.90 -28.82
C TRP A 331 5.89 10.43 -28.74
N ALA A 332 4.76 11.13 -28.84
CA ALA A 332 4.72 12.59 -28.72
C ALA A 332 5.18 13.06 -27.33
N SER A 333 4.64 12.48 -26.25
CA SER A 333 5.05 12.80 -24.88
C SER A 333 6.50 12.41 -24.61
N PHE A 334 6.97 11.25 -25.10
CA PHE A 334 8.35 10.83 -24.95
C PHE A 334 9.34 11.75 -25.65
N VAL A 335 9.07 12.11 -26.92
CA VAL A 335 9.94 13.03 -27.68
C VAL A 335 9.96 14.42 -27.03
N LEU A 336 8.80 14.92 -26.57
CA LEU A 336 8.74 16.20 -25.89
C LEU A 336 9.54 16.19 -24.57
N LEU A 337 9.48 15.10 -23.79
CA LEU A 337 10.32 14.93 -22.59
C LEU A 337 11.81 14.90 -22.91
N VAL A 338 12.22 14.23 -23.98
CA VAL A 338 13.62 14.21 -24.43
C VAL A 338 14.10 15.62 -24.83
N ILE A 339 13.25 16.39 -25.52
CA ILE A 339 13.56 17.78 -25.89
C ILE A 339 13.70 18.64 -24.64
N LEU A 340 12.77 18.55 -23.68
CA LEU A 340 12.84 19.29 -22.43
C LEU A 340 14.08 18.89 -21.59
N ALA A 341 14.39 17.60 -21.50
CA ALA A 341 15.61 17.12 -20.83
C ALA A 341 16.88 17.65 -21.50
N GLY A 342 16.90 17.78 -22.82
CA GLY A 342 18.00 18.42 -23.55
C GLY A 342 18.14 19.91 -23.21
N ILE A 343 17.02 20.63 -23.11
CA ILE A 343 17.00 22.05 -22.70
C ILE A 343 17.50 22.18 -21.26
N GLU A 344 17.06 21.33 -20.34
CA GLU A 344 17.48 21.35 -18.93
C GLU A 344 18.96 21.02 -18.75
N ALA A 345 19.49 20.05 -19.51
CA ALA A 345 20.92 19.76 -19.52
C ALA A 345 21.75 20.97 -20.01
N ALA A 346 21.24 21.70 -21.02
CA ALA A 346 21.88 22.93 -21.49
C ALA A 346 21.80 24.07 -20.47
N LEU A 347 20.66 24.23 -19.79
CA LEU A 347 20.49 25.20 -18.71
C LEU A 347 21.40 24.88 -17.52
N ALA A 348 21.56 23.61 -17.17
CA ALA A 348 22.48 23.17 -16.12
C ALA A 348 23.94 23.50 -16.46
N LEU A 349 24.36 23.31 -17.72
CA LEU A 349 25.68 23.76 -18.17
C LEU A 349 25.83 25.28 -18.07
N MET A 350 24.81 26.03 -18.50
CA MET A 350 24.82 27.50 -18.41
C MET A 350 24.90 27.98 -16.95
N ARG A 351 24.25 27.28 -16.02
CA ARG A 351 24.30 27.56 -14.58
C ARG A 351 25.75 27.55 -14.06
N ASP A 352 26.51 26.51 -14.39
CA ASP A 352 27.88 26.36 -13.91
C ASP A 352 28.81 27.41 -14.53
N MET A 353 28.64 27.72 -15.82
CA MET A 353 29.37 28.82 -16.47
C MET A 353 29.09 30.16 -15.79
N LEU A 354 27.82 30.49 -15.52
CA LEU A 354 27.44 31.73 -14.84
C LEU A 354 27.98 31.83 -13.41
N ILE A 355 28.07 30.71 -12.69
CA ILE A 355 28.64 30.70 -11.33
C ILE A 355 30.15 30.93 -11.39
N ALA A 356 30.85 30.29 -12.33
CA ALA A 356 32.28 30.48 -12.53
C ALA A 356 32.61 31.94 -12.89
N ASP A 357 31.84 32.54 -13.81
CA ASP A 357 32.01 33.94 -14.22
C ASP A 357 31.77 34.91 -13.05
N LYS A 358 30.73 34.68 -12.23
CA LYS A 358 30.46 35.49 -11.03
C LYS A 358 31.60 35.40 -10.01
N GLN A 359 32.18 34.22 -9.81
CA GLN A 359 33.32 34.04 -8.91
C GLN A 359 34.57 34.74 -9.44
N ALA A 360 34.85 34.66 -10.74
CA ALA A 360 35.96 35.37 -11.37
C ALA A 360 35.80 36.90 -11.22
N LEU A 361 34.59 37.43 -11.41
CA LEU A 361 34.30 38.85 -11.21
C LEU A 361 34.53 39.27 -9.76
N LEU A 362 34.00 38.52 -8.79
CA LEU A 362 34.19 38.83 -7.36
C LEU A 362 35.65 38.77 -6.94
N GLN A 363 36.44 37.84 -7.49
CA GLN A 363 37.88 37.75 -7.24
C GLN A 363 38.64 38.92 -7.86
N SER A 364 38.27 39.34 -9.07
CA SER A 364 38.86 40.52 -9.70
C SER A 364 38.57 41.81 -8.91
N LEU A 365 37.36 41.92 -8.36
CA LEU A 365 36.95 43.03 -7.49
C LEU A 365 37.60 42.98 -6.11
N ALA A 366 37.89 41.77 -5.59
CA ALA A 366 38.58 41.58 -4.31
C ALA A 366 40.11 41.70 -4.40
N ALA A 367 40.67 41.94 -5.60
CA ALA A 367 42.11 41.97 -5.90
C ALA A 367 42.88 40.74 -5.36
N SER A 368 42.21 39.60 -5.22
CA SER A 368 42.81 38.33 -4.79
C SER A 368 43.26 37.52 -6.00
N GLN A 369 44.46 36.91 -5.94
CA GLN A 369 44.94 36.01 -7.01
C GLN A 369 44.03 34.78 -7.14
N ALA A 370 43.64 34.48 -8.38
CA ALA A 370 42.80 33.34 -8.69
C ALA A 370 43.55 32.01 -8.41
N PRO A 371 42.94 31.04 -7.73
CA PRO A 371 43.47 29.68 -7.70
C PRO A 371 43.44 29.11 -9.12
N VAL A 372 44.54 28.46 -9.52
CA VAL A 372 44.63 27.71 -10.78
C VAL A 372 43.60 26.58 -10.71
N ALA A 373 42.59 26.62 -11.55
CA ALA A 373 41.60 25.55 -11.65
C ALA A 373 42.30 24.31 -12.25
N ASP A 374 42.52 23.29 -11.42
CA ASP A 374 43.11 22.03 -11.87
C ASP A 374 42.25 21.38 -12.95
N GLY A 375 42.82 21.32 -14.15
CA GLY A 375 42.23 20.75 -15.35
C GLY A 375 41.82 19.29 -15.13
N TRP A 376 40.65 18.96 -15.69
CA TRP A 376 39.92 17.69 -15.59
C TRP A 376 39.08 17.46 -14.33
N LEU A 377 39.59 17.69 -13.12
CA LEU A 377 38.79 17.53 -11.89
C LEU A 377 37.63 18.52 -11.79
N GLY A 378 37.79 19.74 -12.35
CA GLY A 378 36.71 20.73 -12.45
C GLY A 378 35.59 20.40 -13.44
N ALA A 379 35.79 19.44 -14.35
CA ALA A 379 34.77 19.02 -15.32
C ALA A 379 33.84 17.92 -14.77
N ILE A 380 34.18 17.31 -13.64
CA ILE A 380 33.36 16.26 -13.02
C ILE A 380 32.06 16.83 -12.45
N PRO A 381 32.06 17.96 -11.70
CA PRO A 381 30.82 18.57 -11.23
C PRO A 381 29.90 19.04 -12.37
N THR A 382 30.47 19.63 -13.43
CA THR A 382 29.69 20.11 -14.58
C THR A 382 29.04 18.97 -15.35
N ALA A 383 29.78 17.90 -15.64
CA ALA A 383 29.22 16.69 -16.24
C ALA A 383 28.15 16.05 -15.34
N GLY A 384 28.36 16.04 -14.02
CA GLY A 384 27.40 15.54 -13.03
C GLY A 384 26.10 16.35 -13.02
N GLN A 385 26.16 17.68 -13.10
CA GLN A 385 24.98 18.55 -13.15
C GLN A 385 24.23 18.45 -14.47
N MET A 386 24.94 18.36 -15.60
CA MET A 386 24.30 18.13 -16.90
C MET A 386 23.56 16.79 -16.96
N LEU A 387 24.21 15.73 -16.47
CA LEU A 387 23.62 14.41 -16.40
C LEU A 387 22.42 14.39 -15.44
N LEU A 388 22.52 15.08 -14.31
CA LEU A 388 21.39 15.28 -13.40
C LEU A 388 20.24 16.01 -14.09
N GLY A 389 20.48 17.14 -14.75
CA GLY A 389 19.47 17.91 -15.49
C GLY A 389 18.83 17.13 -16.64
N PHE A 390 19.55 16.19 -17.25
CA PHE A 390 19.00 15.31 -18.28
C PHE A 390 18.13 14.17 -17.69
N ILE A 391 18.57 13.54 -16.60
CA ILE A 391 17.90 12.37 -16.02
C ILE A 391 16.67 12.76 -15.21
N LEU A 392 16.74 13.89 -14.52
CA LEU A 392 15.74 14.28 -13.53
C LEU A 392 14.33 14.44 -14.14
N PRO A 393 14.17 14.93 -15.39
CA PRO A 393 12.88 14.91 -16.06
C PRO A 393 12.23 13.52 -16.19
N PHE A 394 13.03 12.52 -16.57
CA PHE A 394 12.55 11.14 -16.64
C PHE A 394 12.22 10.61 -15.25
N ALA A 395 12.99 10.99 -14.23
CA ALA A 395 12.71 10.61 -12.85
C ALA A 395 11.39 11.23 -12.35
N LEU A 396 11.10 12.50 -12.71
CA LEU A 396 9.85 13.18 -12.39
C LEU A 396 8.64 12.56 -13.11
N ALA A 397 8.82 12.00 -14.31
CA ALA A 397 7.75 11.24 -14.96
C ALA A 397 7.26 10.04 -14.13
N PHE A 398 8.15 9.38 -13.38
CA PHE A 398 7.78 8.26 -12.49
C PHE A 398 6.95 8.69 -11.28
N VAL A 399 6.85 9.99 -10.97
CA VAL A 399 6.03 10.52 -9.88
C VAL A 399 4.54 10.24 -10.09
N ALA A 400 4.13 10.01 -11.34
CA ALA A 400 2.76 9.60 -11.66
C ALA A 400 2.32 8.33 -10.91
N VAL A 401 3.23 7.36 -10.71
CA VAL A 401 2.92 6.07 -10.05
C VAL A 401 2.55 6.24 -8.56
N PRO A 402 3.39 6.84 -7.70
CA PRO A 402 3.00 7.12 -6.32
C PRO A 402 1.86 8.15 -6.26
N LEU A 403 1.75 9.08 -7.21
CA LEU A 403 0.64 10.04 -7.26
C LEU A 403 -0.71 9.34 -7.45
N GLU A 404 -0.80 8.32 -8.32
CA GLU A 404 -2.01 7.51 -8.48
C GLU A 404 -2.37 6.77 -7.19
N SER A 405 -1.40 6.08 -6.60
CA SER A 405 -1.61 5.39 -5.32
C SER A 405 -2.04 6.37 -4.22
N PHE A 406 -1.47 7.57 -4.21
CA PHE A 406 -1.83 8.62 -3.27
C PHE A 406 -3.27 9.09 -3.52
N ILE A 407 -3.68 9.40 -4.75
CA ILE A 407 -5.04 9.86 -5.06
C ILE A 407 -6.09 8.82 -4.67
N ASN A 408 -5.86 7.55 -5.01
CA ASN A 408 -6.78 6.45 -4.71
C ASN A 408 -6.96 6.24 -3.20
N THR A 409 -5.85 6.27 -2.44
CA THR A 409 -5.89 6.06 -0.99
C THR A 409 -6.27 7.33 -0.22
N ALA A 410 -5.96 8.52 -0.74
CA ALA A 410 -6.30 9.82 -0.15
C ALA A 410 -7.81 10.00 -0.02
N ARG A 411 -8.61 9.48 -0.96
CA ARG A 411 -10.07 9.48 -0.84
C ARG A 411 -10.53 8.74 0.43
N THR A 412 -9.98 7.55 0.67
CA THR A 412 -10.35 6.71 1.82
C THR A 412 -9.85 7.31 3.13
N VAL A 413 -8.56 7.67 3.20
CA VAL A 413 -7.94 8.25 4.40
C VAL A 413 -8.51 9.64 4.69
N GLY A 414 -8.67 10.48 3.67
CA GLY A 414 -9.29 11.79 3.78
C GLY A 414 -10.76 11.71 4.18
N GLY A 415 -11.51 10.74 3.67
CA GLY A 415 -12.87 10.45 4.12
C GLY A 415 -12.94 10.08 5.61
N ALA A 416 -12.05 9.22 6.08
CA ALA A 416 -11.95 8.87 7.49
C ALA A 416 -11.54 10.09 8.35
N ALA A 417 -10.58 10.88 7.89
CA ALA A 417 -10.15 12.11 8.55
C ALA A 417 -11.28 13.14 8.66
N LEU A 418 -12.07 13.35 7.61
CA LEU A 418 -13.24 14.24 7.62
C LEU A 418 -14.29 13.79 8.65
N VAL A 419 -14.54 12.49 8.77
CA VAL A 419 -15.46 11.95 9.80
C VAL A 419 -14.93 12.25 11.21
N ILE A 420 -13.62 12.07 11.44
CA ILE A 420 -12.99 12.38 12.73
C ILE A 420 -13.07 13.88 13.03
N LEU A 421 -12.76 14.74 12.05
CA LEU A 421 -12.84 16.19 12.18
C LEU A 421 -14.26 16.66 12.46
N ALA A 422 -15.27 16.13 11.76
CA ALA A 422 -16.66 16.47 12.00
C ALA A 422 -17.11 16.06 13.41
N ARG A 423 -16.70 14.88 13.89
CA ARG A 423 -16.96 14.42 15.26
C ARG A 423 -16.26 15.30 16.30
N ALA A 424 -14.99 15.65 16.07
CA ALA A 424 -14.24 16.53 16.95
C ALA A 424 -14.87 17.94 17.01
N ALA A 425 -15.23 18.51 15.86
CA ALA A 425 -15.93 19.79 15.78
C ALA A 425 -17.28 19.75 16.52
N ALA A 426 -18.04 18.66 16.39
CA ALA A 426 -19.28 18.50 17.14
C ALA A 426 -19.06 18.45 18.65
N VAL A 427 -18.00 17.77 19.11
CA VAL A 427 -17.64 17.75 20.54
C VAL A 427 -17.26 19.15 21.01
N LEU A 428 -16.44 19.89 20.26
CA LEU A 428 -16.04 21.27 20.58
C LEU A 428 -17.24 22.22 20.64
N LEU A 429 -18.17 22.14 19.69
CA LEU A 429 -19.39 22.96 19.71
C LEU A 429 -20.28 22.61 20.89
N ARG A 430 -20.38 21.32 21.23
CA ARG A 430 -21.16 20.85 22.39
C ARG A 430 -20.54 21.33 23.70
N THR A 431 -19.22 21.28 23.85
CA THR A 431 -18.52 21.78 25.05
C THR A 431 -18.61 23.30 25.14
N ALA A 432 -18.43 24.03 24.04
CA ALA A 432 -18.60 25.48 23.99
C ALA A 432 -20.02 25.92 24.39
N GLY A 433 -21.04 25.26 23.84
CA GLY A 433 -22.45 25.53 24.19
C GLY A 433 -22.79 25.20 25.65
N ASN A 434 -22.06 24.27 26.29
CA ASN A 434 -22.16 24.02 27.72
C ASN A 434 -21.41 25.07 28.55
N ALA A 435 -20.21 25.45 28.11
CA ALA A 435 -19.38 26.46 28.77
C ALA A 435 -20.08 27.81 28.81
N ILE A 436 -20.69 28.26 27.71
CA ILE A 436 -21.47 29.51 27.65
C ILE A 436 -22.60 29.49 28.69
N ARG A 437 -23.35 28.39 28.78
CA ARG A 437 -24.44 28.29 29.75
C ARG A 437 -23.95 28.27 31.19
N GLN A 438 -22.80 27.65 31.45
CA GLN A 438 -22.18 27.66 32.76
C GLN A 438 -21.63 29.03 33.12
N LEU A 439 -21.05 29.75 32.15
CA LEU A 439 -20.54 31.11 32.31
C LEU A 439 -21.68 32.08 32.62
N CYS A 440 -22.81 32.00 31.89
CA CYS A 440 -23.99 32.79 32.20
C CYS A 440 -24.54 32.50 33.61
N LYS A 441 -24.54 31.23 34.05
CA LYS A 441 -24.92 30.88 35.43
C LYS A 441 -23.94 31.48 36.45
N LEU A 442 -22.64 31.39 36.19
CA LEU A 442 -21.61 31.93 37.07
C LEU A 442 -21.69 33.46 37.17
N LEU A 443 -21.96 34.15 36.05
CA LEU A 443 -22.22 35.59 36.04
C LEU A 443 -23.46 35.95 36.87
N ILE A 444 -24.53 35.15 36.81
CA ILE A 444 -25.72 35.34 37.65
C ILE A 444 -25.35 35.20 39.14
N THR A 445 -24.57 34.17 39.50
CA THR A 445 -24.14 33.96 40.88
C THR A 445 -23.21 35.09 41.36
N LEU A 446 -22.28 35.53 40.53
CA LEU A 446 -21.35 36.62 40.83
C LEU A 446 -22.07 37.97 40.99
N TYR A 447 -23.07 38.22 40.14
CA TYR A 447 -23.97 39.36 40.25
C TYR A 447 -24.76 39.31 41.57
N ASP A 448 -25.27 38.14 41.96
CA ASP A 448 -25.95 37.97 43.25
C ASP A 448 -24.99 38.18 44.45
N VAL A 449 -23.72 37.79 44.35
CA VAL A 449 -22.68 38.07 45.36
C VAL A 449 -22.40 39.57 45.50
N PHE A 450 -22.35 40.31 44.38
CA PHE A 450 -22.12 41.75 44.39
C PHE A 450 -23.26 42.53 45.09
N ILE A 451 -24.48 41.98 45.07
CA ILE A 451 -25.69 42.58 45.66
C ILE A 451 -25.97 42.04 47.09
N VAL A 452 -24.98 41.41 47.75
CA VAL A 452 -25.17 40.75 49.06
C VAL A 452 -25.65 41.69 50.18
N LEU A 453 -25.22 42.95 50.21
CA LEU A 453 -25.58 43.89 51.28
C LEU A 453 -27.11 44.21 51.33
N PRO A 454 -27.76 44.64 50.23
CA PRO A 454 -29.22 44.77 50.19
C PRO A 454 -29.95 43.43 50.37
N LEU A 455 -29.38 42.32 49.87
CA LEU A 455 -29.96 40.97 50.01
C LEU A 455 -30.02 40.51 51.46
N LEU A 456 -29.00 40.83 52.27
CA LEU A 456 -28.99 40.57 53.70
C LEU A 456 -30.00 41.46 54.43
N ALA A 457 -30.06 42.75 54.10
CA ALA A 457 -31.05 43.67 54.65
C ALA A 457 -32.50 43.22 54.34
N GLU A 458 -32.79 42.80 53.11
CA GLU A 458 -34.09 42.26 52.71
C GLU A 458 -34.42 40.95 53.45
N ARG A 459 -33.44 40.03 53.59
CA ARG A 459 -33.63 38.77 54.32
C ARG A 459 -33.88 39.02 55.81
N TRP A 460 -33.18 39.96 56.43
CA TRP A 460 -33.39 40.36 57.82
C TRP A 460 -34.76 41.01 58.03
N VAL A 461 -35.22 41.86 57.10
CA VAL A 461 -36.55 42.47 57.15
C VAL A 461 -37.67 41.43 56.90
N LYS A 462 -37.43 40.44 56.02
CA LYS A 462 -38.38 39.34 55.79
C LYS A 462 -38.40 38.32 56.93
N SER A 463 -37.27 38.04 57.58
CA SER A 463 -37.22 37.19 58.78
C SER A 463 -37.78 37.89 60.03
N ALA A 464 -37.72 39.23 60.07
CA ALA A 464 -38.32 40.05 61.11
C ALA A 464 -39.83 40.31 60.94
N ARG A 465 -40.47 39.86 59.84
CA ARG A 465 -41.94 39.90 59.68
C ARG A 465 -42.58 38.65 60.33
N PRO A 466 -43.30 38.77 61.46
CA PRO A 466 -43.97 37.66 62.14
C PRO A 466 -45.29 37.28 61.45
N GLY A 467 -45.25 36.92 60.16
CA GLY A 467 -46.43 36.58 59.37
C GLY A 467 -46.33 35.29 58.56
N ALA A 468 -45.12 34.84 58.19
CA ALA A 468 -44.96 33.66 57.32
C ALA A 468 -45.08 32.31 58.05
N LEU A 469 -45.02 32.29 59.38
CA LEU A 469 -45.24 31.08 60.19
C LEU A 469 -46.73 30.79 60.44
N ARG A 470 -47.65 31.73 60.17
CA ARG A 470 -49.09 31.52 60.36
C ARG A 470 -49.75 30.81 59.17
N ALA A 471 -49.30 31.08 57.94
CA ALA A 471 -49.81 30.36 56.76
C ALA A 471 -49.43 28.87 56.77
N ARG A 472 -48.21 28.52 57.19
CA ARG A 472 -47.77 27.12 57.27
C ARG A 472 -48.44 26.32 58.40
N ARG A 473 -49.01 26.98 59.41
CA ARG A 473 -49.73 26.30 60.52
C ARG A 473 -51.21 26.07 60.21
N VAL A 474 -51.83 26.93 59.38
CA VAL A 474 -53.22 26.75 58.92
C VAL A 474 -53.34 25.59 57.92
N ASP A 475 -52.36 25.39 57.04
CA ASP A 475 -52.35 24.26 56.09
C ASP A 475 -52.09 22.90 56.76
N LEU A 476 -51.49 22.88 57.96
CA LEU A 476 -51.27 21.65 58.75
C LEU A 476 -52.47 21.26 59.63
N GLU A 477 -53.34 22.22 60.00
CA GLU A 477 -54.55 21.95 60.78
C GLU A 477 -55.77 21.61 59.91
N ALA A 478 -55.78 22.03 58.62
CA ALA A 478 -56.83 21.67 57.66
C ALA A 478 -56.67 20.28 57.02
N GLY A 479 -55.62 19.54 57.38
CA GLY A 479 -55.25 18.24 56.79
C GLY A 479 -55.40 17.04 57.74
N LYS A 480 -56.33 17.06 58.70
CA LYS A 480 -56.73 15.85 59.44
C LYS A 480 -57.91 15.17 58.75
N PRO A 481 -57.79 13.89 58.35
CA PRO A 481 -58.87 13.16 57.70
C PRO A 481 -59.91 12.71 58.72
N SER A 482 -61.18 12.91 58.38
CA SER A 482 -62.33 12.09 58.80
C SER A 482 -62.89 11.41 57.56
#